data_AF-A0A928GYJ6-F1
#
_entry.id   AF-A0A928GYJ6-F1
#
_cell.length_a   1.000
_cell.length_b   1.000
_cell.length_c   1.000
_cell.angle_alpha   90.00
_cell.angle_beta   90.00
_cell.angle_gamma   90.00
#
_symmetry.space_group_name_H-M   'P 1'
#
loop_
_entity.id
_entity.type
_entity.pdbx_description
1 polymer ?
#
loop_
_entity_poly.entity_id
_entity_poly.type
_entity_poly.pdbx_seq_one_letter_code
_entity_poly.pdbx_strand_id
1 'polypeptide(L)'
;MAYEISSGVISTGVLVSYDEMTIYDGGIASNTTVNNGGSMTVSSGGVASETTVNSGGNMTISEGGVASETTVNSSGFISVYLGSAIGTTIDSAGSMYISGKMWWSSDESYGYSCGLVEDTTLNSGTLGIYNATISNTTVNDGYVYIKNGVATDTTVNNGEITIYSATISKTIINAGYVNVDNEAAQANSTTINGG
;
A
#
# COMPACT_ATOMS: atom_id res chain seq x y z
N MET A 1 -22.52 -0.12 -14.11
CA MET A 1 -23.21 0.95 -13.36
C MET A 1 -22.19 1.59 -12.42
N ALA A 2 -22.39 2.86 -12.06
CA ALA A 2 -21.52 3.56 -11.10
C ALA A 2 -22.24 3.67 -9.74
N TYR A 3 -21.56 3.33 -8.66
CA TYR A 3 -22.05 3.45 -7.29
C TYR A 3 -21.35 4.61 -6.60
N GLU A 4 -22.09 5.63 -6.19
CA GLU A 4 -21.54 6.84 -5.57
C GLU A 4 -21.91 6.90 -4.09
N ILE A 5 -20.91 6.93 -3.22
CA ILE A 5 -21.07 7.06 -1.78
C ILE A 5 -20.65 8.47 -1.38
N SER A 6 -21.63 9.34 -1.18
CA SER A 6 -21.43 10.75 -0.86
C SER A 6 -21.57 11.03 0.64
N SER A 7 -21.40 12.29 1.03
CA SER A 7 -21.46 12.74 2.42
C SER A 7 -22.70 12.22 3.17
N GLY A 8 -22.46 11.58 4.31
CA GLY A 8 -23.50 11.02 5.18
C GLY A 8 -24.05 9.66 4.73
N VAL A 9 -23.57 9.11 3.61
CA VAL A 9 -23.91 7.76 3.16
C VAL A 9 -22.92 6.75 3.74
N ILE A 10 -23.47 5.73 4.40
CA ILE A 10 -22.72 4.55 4.83
C ILE A 10 -23.25 3.37 4.03
N SER A 11 -22.37 2.72 3.28
CA SER A 11 -22.68 1.49 2.53
C SER A 11 -21.91 0.31 3.10
N THR A 12 -22.54 -0.85 3.15
CA THR A 12 -21.92 -2.08 3.67
C THR A 12 -22.22 -3.28 2.79
N GLY A 13 -21.26 -4.18 2.63
CA GLY A 13 -21.45 -5.44 1.90
C GLY A 13 -21.67 -5.27 0.40
N VAL A 14 -21.14 -4.19 -0.20
CA VAL A 14 -21.33 -3.93 -1.63
C VAL A 14 -20.43 -4.82 -2.45
N LEU A 15 -21.01 -5.43 -3.49
CA LEU A 15 -20.27 -6.19 -4.49
C LEU A 15 -20.05 -5.33 -5.74
N VAL A 16 -18.78 -5.10 -6.09
CA VAL A 16 -18.38 -4.34 -7.30
C VAL A 16 -17.78 -5.33 -8.30
N SER A 17 -18.54 -5.73 -9.32
CA SER A 17 -18.12 -6.69 -10.35
C SER A 17 -18.47 -6.13 -11.72
N TYR A 18 -17.47 -5.87 -12.58
CA TYR A 18 -17.67 -5.17 -13.87
C TYR A 18 -18.33 -3.78 -13.74
N ASP A 19 -18.26 -3.20 -12.54
CA ASP A 19 -18.89 -1.95 -12.16
C ASP A 19 -17.85 -1.01 -11.52
N GLU A 20 -18.23 0.25 -11.36
CA GLU A 20 -17.41 1.25 -10.69
C GLU A 20 -18.07 1.70 -9.39
N MET A 21 -17.28 1.90 -8.35
CA MET A 21 -17.70 2.55 -7.11
C MET A 21 -16.77 3.74 -6.83
N THR A 22 -17.32 4.89 -6.47
CA THR A 22 -16.55 6.03 -5.96
C THR A 22 -17.08 6.45 -4.60
N ILE A 23 -16.17 6.57 -3.62
CA ILE A 23 -16.43 7.13 -2.30
C ILE A 23 -15.91 8.56 -2.28
N TYR A 24 -16.80 9.51 -2.05
CA TYR A 24 -16.50 10.93 -1.96
C TYR A 24 -16.39 11.38 -0.50
N ASP A 25 -16.08 12.66 -0.32
CA ASP A 25 -15.96 13.30 0.98
C ASP A 25 -17.16 13.03 1.90
N GLY A 26 -16.87 12.52 3.10
CA GLY A 26 -17.85 12.14 4.11
C GLY A 26 -18.66 10.86 3.79
N GLY A 27 -18.34 10.17 2.70
CA GLY A 27 -18.87 8.86 2.35
C GLY A 27 -18.07 7.74 3.01
N ILE A 28 -18.76 6.69 3.45
CA ILE A 28 -18.14 5.52 4.09
C ILE A 28 -18.60 4.24 3.41
N ALA A 29 -17.66 3.42 2.93
CA ALA A 29 -17.93 2.05 2.52
C ALA A 29 -17.24 1.06 3.46
N SER A 30 -17.92 -0.01 3.81
CA SER A 30 -17.37 -1.09 4.64
C SER A 30 -17.68 -2.44 4.00
N ASN A 31 -16.81 -3.43 4.22
CA ASN A 31 -17.05 -4.80 3.75
C ASN A 31 -17.33 -4.89 2.23
N THR A 32 -16.69 -4.01 1.45
CA THR A 32 -16.85 -4.00 -0.01
C THR A 32 -16.02 -5.12 -0.63
N THR A 33 -16.61 -5.88 -1.55
CA THR A 33 -15.89 -6.87 -2.35
C THR A 33 -15.73 -6.35 -3.77
N VAL A 34 -14.49 -6.16 -4.20
CA VAL A 34 -14.14 -5.74 -5.57
C VAL A 34 -13.64 -6.96 -6.34
N ASN A 35 -14.43 -7.41 -7.30
CA ASN A 35 -14.17 -8.60 -8.12
C ASN A 35 -13.71 -8.21 -9.53
N ASN A 36 -13.54 -9.22 -10.38
CA ASN A 36 -13.12 -9.06 -11.76
C ASN A 36 -13.90 -7.95 -12.50
N GLY A 37 -13.15 -7.03 -13.12
CA GLY A 37 -13.68 -5.87 -13.83
C GLY A 37 -14.27 -4.78 -12.92
N GLY A 38 -14.32 -5.00 -11.61
CA GLY A 38 -14.72 -4.02 -10.62
C GLY A 38 -13.61 -2.99 -10.38
N SER A 39 -14.01 -1.74 -10.23
CA SER A 39 -13.11 -0.63 -9.89
C SER A 39 -13.68 0.18 -8.74
N MET A 40 -12.90 0.37 -7.68
CA MET A 40 -13.28 1.17 -6.52
C MET A 40 -12.32 2.34 -6.36
N THR A 41 -12.84 3.56 -6.29
CA THR A 41 -12.06 4.78 -6.03
C THR A 41 -12.43 5.36 -4.68
N VAL A 42 -11.45 5.50 -3.79
CA VAL A 42 -11.59 6.26 -2.54
C VAL A 42 -11.00 7.65 -2.78
N SER A 43 -11.88 8.64 -2.94
CA SER A 43 -11.51 10.03 -3.21
C SER A 43 -11.17 10.77 -1.91
N SER A 44 -10.70 12.01 -2.05
CA SER A 44 -10.42 12.89 -0.91
C SER A 44 -11.60 12.94 0.07
N GLY A 45 -11.33 12.67 1.36
CA GLY A 45 -12.33 12.65 2.43
C GLY A 45 -13.24 11.40 2.45
N GLY A 46 -13.13 10.52 1.46
CA GLY A 46 -13.81 9.23 1.44
C GLY A 46 -13.09 8.19 2.29
N VAL A 47 -13.87 7.29 2.90
CA VAL A 47 -13.35 6.23 3.77
C VAL A 47 -13.83 4.86 3.31
N ALA A 48 -12.89 3.93 3.13
CA ALA A 48 -13.16 2.51 2.92
C ALA A 48 -12.59 1.68 4.08
N SER A 49 -13.34 0.69 4.56
CA SER A 49 -12.85 -0.29 5.54
C SER A 49 -13.19 -1.71 5.13
N GLU A 50 -12.34 -2.67 5.53
CA GLU A 50 -12.58 -4.11 5.34
C GLU A 50 -12.84 -4.48 3.87
N THR A 51 -12.19 -3.77 2.94
CA THR A 51 -12.34 -4.04 1.50
C THR A 51 -11.58 -5.31 1.13
N THR A 52 -12.23 -6.20 0.38
CA THR A 52 -11.58 -7.36 -0.23
C THR A 52 -11.44 -7.12 -1.73
N VAL A 53 -10.20 -7.10 -2.23
CA VAL A 53 -9.88 -6.95 -3.66
C VAL A 53 -9.46 -8.31 -4.21
N ASN A 54 -10.31 -8.89 -5.05
CA ASN A 54 -10.10 -10.20 -5.66
C ASN A 54 -9.48 -10.10 -7.06
N SER A 55 -9.20 -11.25 -7.66
CA SER A 55 -8.65 -11.36 -9.01
C SER A 55 -9.37 -10.47 -10.03
N GLY A 56 -8.62 -9.57 -10.65
CA GLY A 56 -9.13 -8.63 -11.66
C GLY A 56 -9.92 -7.43 -11.10
N GLY A 57 -10.04 -7.33 -9.78
CA GLY A 57 -10.56 -6.17 -9.09
C GLY A 57 -9.47 -5.12 -8.84
N ASN A 58 -9.86 -3.85 -8.87
CA ASN A 58 -8.94 -2.73 -8.71
C ASN A 58 -9.46 -1.76 -7.66
N MET A 59 -8.58 -1.32 -6.76
CA MET A 59 -8.86 -0.23 -5.83
C MET A 59 -7.85 0.90 -6.02
N THR A 60 -8.34 2.13 -6.13
CA THR A 60 -7.50 3.34 -6.16
C THR A 60 -7.81 4.19 -4.93
N ILE A 61 -6.80 4.46 -4.12
CA ILE A 61 -6.88 5.39 -2.99
C ILE A 61 -6.19 6.67 -3.41
N SER A 62 -6.98 7.72 -3.63
CA SER A 62 -6.51 9.00 -4.14
C SER A 62 -6.05 9.93 -3.01
N GLU A 63 -5.50 11.09 -3.39
CA GLU A 63 -5.03 12.12 -2.45
C GLU A 63 -6.11 12.46 -1.43
N GLY A 64 -5.81 12.26 -0.14
CA GLY A 64 -6.73 12.49 0.98
C GLY A 64 -7.80 11.42 1.21
N GLY A 65 -7.85 10.36 0.40
CA GLY A 65 -8.69 9.18 0.65
C GLY A 65 -8.05 8.23 1.68
N VAL A 66 -8.87 7.48 2.40
CA VAL A 66 -8.42 6.54 3.43
C VAL A 66 -9.01 5.15 3.20
N ALA A 67 -8.15 4.13 3.10
CA ALA A 67 -8.55 2.74 3.21
C ALA A 67 -7.93 2.09 4.46
N SER A 68 -8.72 1.27 5.13
CA SER A 68 -8.28 0.50 6.30
C SER A 68 -8.62 -0.98 6.12
N GLU A 69 -7.79 -1.86 6.70
CA GLU A 69 -8.03 -3.30 6.80
C GLU A 69 -8.33 -3.94 5.44
N THR A 70 -7.56 -3.56 4.42
CA THR A 70 -7.80 -4.05 3.05
C THR A 70 -7.08 -5.36 2.81
N THR A 71 -7.79 -6.34 2.27
CA THR A 71 -7.21 -7.63 1.86
C THR A 71 -7.11 -7.69 0.34
N VAL A 72 -5.89 -7.93 -0.17
CA VAL A 72 -5.60 -8.06 -1.60
C VAL A 72 -5.30 -9.52 -1.92
N ASN A 73 -6.29 -10.19 -2.49
CA ASN A 73 -6.17 -11.58 -2.91
C ASN A 73 -5.40 -11.69 -4.24
N SER A 74 -5.19 -12.94 -4.69
CA SER A 74 -4.47 -13.23 -5.93
C SER A 74 -4.99 -12.43 -7.11
N SER A 75 -4.07 -11.72 -7.76
CA SER A 75 -4.32 -10.86 -8.93
C SER A 75 -5.30 -9.72 -8.67
N GLY A 76 -5.58 -9.39 -7.40
CA GLY A 76 -6.15 -8.11 -7.00
C GLY A 76 -5.09 -7.02 -7.00
N PHE A 77 -5.51 -5.79 -7.28
CA PHE A 77 -4.59 -4.66 -7.40
C PHE A 77 -5.07 -3.45 -6.61
N ILE A 78 -4.14 -2.83 -5.87
CA ILE A 78 -4.34 -1.55 -5.21
C ILE A 78 -3.31 -0.53 -5.70
N SER A 79 -3.78 0.66 -6.03
CA SER A 79 -2.95 1.85 -6.23
C SER A 79 -3.23 2.88 -5.15
N VAL A 80 -2.20 3.31 -4.45
CA VAL A 80 -2.24 4.39 -3.45
C VAL A 80 -1.50 5.58 -4.02
N TYR A 81 -2.23 6.62 -4.41
CA TYR A 81 -1.67 7.86 -4.95
C TYR A 81 -1.94 8.98 -3.97
N LEU A 82 -0.95 9.29 -3.11
CA LEU A 82 -1.06 10.30 -2.04
C LEU A 82 -2.21 10.05 -1.04
N GLY A 83 -2.82 8.86 -1.08
CA GLY A 83 -3.84 8.40 -0.14
C GLY A 83 -3.24 7.65 1.04
N SER A 84 -4.09 7.30 2.02
CA SER A 84 -3.69 6.54 3.20
C SER A 84 -4.22 5.10 3.13
N ALA A 85 -3.38 4.13 3.46
CA ALA A 85 -3.71 2.71 3.48
C ALA A 85 -3.16 2.08 4.76
N ILE A 86 -4.05 1.65 5.66
CA ILE A 86 -3.70 1.21 7.01
C ILE A 86 -4.13 -0.24 7.18
N GLY A 87 -3.24 -1.13 7.65
CA GLY A 87 -3.61 -2.52 7.91
C GLY A 87 -3.85 -3.33 6.62
N THR A 88 -3.05 -3.11 5.58
CA THR A 88 -3.23 -3.82 4.30
C THR A 88 -2.57 -5.20 4.34
N THR A 89 -3.31 -6.25 3.97
CA THR A 89 -2.77 -7.60 3.77
C THR A 89 -2.71 -7.93 2.28
N ILE A 90 -1.54 -8.33 1.79
CA ILE A 90 -1.30 -8.66 0.38
C ILE A 90 -0.96 -10.16 0.28
N ASP A 91 -1.90 -10.93 -0.24
CA ASP A 91 -1.77 -12.38 -0.43
C ASP A 91 -1.10 -12.75 -1.77
N SER A 92 -0.97 -14.05 -2.02
CA SER A 92 -0.23 -14.61 -3.16
C SER A 92 -0.66 -13.97 -4.47
N ALA A 93 0.29 -13.37 -5.20
CA ALA A 93 0.05 -12.64 -6.46
C ALA A 93 -0.91 -11.42 -6.38
N GLY A 94 -1.30 -10.98 -5.18
CA GLY A 94 -1.86 -9.65 -4.97
C GLY A 94 -0.79 -8.58 -5.14
N SER A 95 -1.20 -7.35 -5.46
CA SER A 95 -0.27 -6.24 -5.67
C SER A 95 -0.77 -4.93 -5.08
N MET A 96 0.12 -4.19 -4.44
CA MET A 96 -0.11 -2.83 -3.98
C MET A 96 1.02 -1.93 -4.48
N TYR A 97 0.67 -0.82 -5.13
CA TYR A 97 1.62 0.22 -5.51
C TYR A 97 1.32 1.52 -4.79
N ILE A 98 2.34 2.08 -4.15
CA ILE A 98 2.28 3.33 -3.42
C ILE A 98 3.10 4.36 -4.17
N SER A 99 2.50 5.52 -4.40
CA SER A 99 3.11 6.63 -5.10
C SER A 99 2.87 7.93 -4.35
N GLY A 100 3.97 8.62 -4.04
CA GLY A 100 3.94 9.95 -3.44
C GLY A 100 4.55 11.02 -4.35
N LYS A 101 4.62 12.24 -3.82
CA LYS A 101 5.23 13.41 -4.45
C LYS A 101 6.52 13.72 -3.70
N MET A 102 7.63 13.77 -4.44
CA MET A 102 8.90 14.26 -3.92
C MET A 102 8.82 15.78 -3.74
N TRP A 103 9.06 16.26 -2.52
CA TRP A 103 9.14 17.68 -2.20
C TRP A 103 10.59 18.06 -1.91
N TRP A 104 11.02 19.13 -2.58
CA TRP A 104 12.25 19.84 -2.25
C TRP A 104 11.92 20.87 -1.17
N SER A 105 12.57 20.77 -0.01
CA SER A 105 12.53 21.81 1.02
C SER A 105 13.76 22.72 0.93
N SER A 106 13.63 23.98 1.34
CA SER A 106 14.74 24.95 1.39
C SER A 106 15.82 24.60 2.43
N ASP A 107 15.62 23.56 3.24
CA ASP A 107 16.53 23.08 4.28
C ASP A 107 17.30 21.82 3.83
N GLU A 108 17.46 21.63 2.51
CA GLU A 108 18.14 20.49 1.85
C GLU A 108 17.60 19.10 2.22
N SER A 109 16.47 19.02 2.92
CA SER A 109 15.79 17.76 3.19
C SER A 109 14.89 17.39 2.03
N TYR A 110 15.20 16.25 1.39
CA TYR A 110 14.25 15.59 0.49
C TYR A 110 13.19 14.89 1.34
N GLY A 111 11.94 15.24 1.12
CA GLY A 111 10.79 14.59 1.76
C GLY A 111 9.87 13.98 0.71
N TYR A 112 9.22 12.89 1.05
CA TYR A 112 8.13 12.34 0.25
C TYR A 112 6.82 12.69 0.93
N SER A 113 5.96 13.42 0.24
CA SER A 113 4.56 13.54 0.64
C SER A 113 3.82 12.34 0.05
N CYS A 114 3.29 11.51 0.92
CA CYS A 114 2.30 10.48 0.63
C CYS A 114 1.22 10.59 1.71
N GLY A 115 0.09 9.92 1.53
CA GLY A 115 -0.76 9.67 2.70
C GLY A 115 -0.07 8.67 3.63
N LEU A 116 -0.72 8.39 4.76
CA LEU A 116 -0.19 7.46 5.76
C LEU A 116 -0.35 6.03 5.25
N VAL A 117 0.76 5.34 4.99
CA VAL A 117 0.76 3.91 4.71
C VAL A 117 1.48 3.17 5.82
N GLU A 118 0.75 2.36 6.56
CA GLU A 118 1.26 1.67 7.75
C GLU A 118 0.63 0.28 7.90
N ASP A 119 1.26 -0.54 8.73
CA ASP A 119 0.79 -1.87 9.12
C ASP A 119 0.48 -2.78 7.92
N THR A 120 1.43 -2.87 7.00
CA THR A 120 1.29 -3.65 5.78
C THR A 120 1.92 -5.03 5.93
N THR A 121 1.15 -6.09 5.65
CA THR A 121 1.61 -7.49 5.70
C THR A 121 1.60 -8.10 4.31
N LEU A 122 2.75 -8.62 3.85
CA LEU A 122 2.86 -9.39 2.61
C LEU A 122 2.97 -10.86 2.95
N ASN A 123 2.00 -11.67 2.51
CA ASN A 123 2.05 -13.13 2.67
C ASN A 123 2.74 -13.83 1.49
N SER A 124 2.62 -13.32 0.26
CA SER A 124 3.39 -13.76 -0.94
C SER A 124 3.11 -12.87 -2.17
N GLY A 125 2.82 -11.60 -1.93
CA GLY A 125 2.44 -10.62 -2.96
C GLY A 125 3.57 -9.70 -3.39
N THR A 126 3.23 -8.66 -4.14
CA THR A 126 4.15 -7.59 -4.54
C THR A 126 3.76 -6.26 -3.92
N LEU A 127 4.74 -5.55 -3.35
CA LEU A 127 4.59 -4.18 -2.89
C LEU A 127 5.60 -3.28 -3.60
N GLY A 128 5.11 -2.29 -4.34
CA GLY A 128 5.94 -1.28 -4.98
C GLY A 128 5.79 0.07 -4.27
N ILE A 129 6.88 0.68 -3.86
CA ILE A 129 6.91 1.96 -3.14
C ILE A 129 7.73 2.95 -3.99
N TYR A 130 7.08 4.02 -4.43
CA TYR A 130 7.67 5.01 -5.34
C TYR A 130 7.50 6.43 -4.80
N ASN A 131 8.58 7.13 -4.49
CA ASN A 131 8.49 8.52 -3.99
C ASN A 131 7.58 8.64 -2.77
N ALA A 132 7.60 7.64 -1.87
CA ALA A 132 6.65 7.50 -0.76
C ALA A 132 7.34 6.93 0.49
N THR A 133 6.67 7.10 1.63
CA THR A 133 7.08 6.57 2.93
C THR A 133 6.09 5.52 3.41
N ILE A 134 6.60 4.44 3.99
CA ILE A 134 5.82 3.38 4.64
C ILE A 134 6.45 2.99 5.98
N SER A 135 5.62 2.61 6.95
CA SER A 135 6.06 2.09 8.25
C SER A 135 5.41 0.75 8.58
N ASN A 136 5.98 0.01 9.52
CA ASN A 136 5.44 -1.23 10.07
C ASN A 136 5.10 -2.26 8.97
N THR A 137 6.09 -2.59 8.16
CA THR A 137 5.91 -3.56 7.07
C THR A 137 6.41 -4.94 7.49
N THR A 138 5.57 -5.97 7.37
CA THR A 138 5.97 -7.38 7.56
C THR A 138 5.96 -8.11 6.23
N VAL A 139 7.11 -8.64 5.82
CA VAL A 139 7.29 -9.41 4.59
C VAL A 139 7.45 -10.89 4.96
N ASN A 140 6.33 -11.62 5.02
CA ASN A 140 6.35 -13.05 5.26
C ASN A 140 6.96 -13.79 4.08
N ASP A 141 6.52 -13.44 2.87
CA ASP A 141 7.07 -13.89 1.59
C ASP A 141 6.70 -12.85 0.51
N GLY A 142 7.21 -13.04 -0.70
CA GLY A 142 6.95 -12.14 -1.83
C GLY A 142 8.04 -11.09 -2.02
N TYR A 143 7.69 -10.01 -2.70
CA TYR A 143 8.65 -9.04 -3.20
C TYR A 143 8.25 -7.60 -2.86
N VAL A 144 9.18 -6.85 -2.27
CA VAL A 144 9.07 -5.42 -2.05
C VAL A 144 10.09 -4.69 -2.91
N TYR A 145 9.63 -3.71 -3.67
CA TYR A 145 10.50 -2.81 -4.43
C TYR A 145 10.32 -1.39 -3.94
N ILE A 146 11.42 -0.74 -3.53
CA ILE A 146 11.41 0.63 -3.05
C ILE A 146 12.28 1.48 -3.96
N LYS A 147 11.70 2.50 -4.58
CA LYS A 147 12.41 3.44 -5.44
C LYS A 147 12.16 4.87 -4.99
N ASN A 148 13.25 5.59 -4.70
CA ASN A 148 13.17 6.96 -4.17
C ASN A 148 12.18 7.01 -2.99
N GLY A 149 12.29 6.11 -2.02
CA GLY A 149 11.28 5.98 -0.96
C GLY A 149 11.92 5.74 0.39
N VAL A 150 11.08 5.71 1.43
CA VAL A 150 11.51 5.41 2.79
C VAL A 150 10.64 4.29 3.36
N ALA A 151 11.26 3.21 3.83
CA ALA A 151 10.60 2.21 4.65
C ALA A 151 11.21 2.19 6.05
N THR A 152 10.36 2.12 7.06
CA THR A 152 10.77 2.07 8.47
C THR A 152 10.09 0.91 9.17
N ASP A 153 10.70 0.41 10.26
CA ASP A 153 10.10 -0.61 11.12
C ASP A 153 9.67 -1.83 10.29
N THR A 154 10.63 -2.42 9.56
CA THR A 154 10.37 -3.50 8.58
C THR A 154 10.86 -4.84 9.09
N THR A 155 10.02 -5.88 9.03
CA THR A 155 10.39 -7.26 9.37
C THR A 155 10.34 -8.14 8.12
N VAL A 156 11.42 -8.86 7.82
CA VAL A 156 11.52 -9.79 6.68
C VAL A 156 11.65 -11.21 7.21
N ASN A 157 10.68 -12.08 6.92
CA ASN A 157 10.67 -13.48 7.39
C ASN A 157 11.15 -14.48 6.33
N ASN A 158 10.80 -14.31 5.05
CA ASN A 158 11.27 -15.18 3.95
C ASN A 158 11.29 -14.51 2.56
N GLY A 159 10.80 -13.26 2.44
CA GLY A 159 10.71 -12.56 1.16
C GLY A 159 11.97 -11.79 0.74
N GLU A 160 11.84 -11.09 -0.38
CA GLU A 160 12.87 -10.23 -0.94
C GLU A 160 12.46 -8.76 -0.85
N ILE A 161 13.39 -7.90 -0.45
CA ILE A 161 13.27 -6.46 -0.62
C ILE A 161 14.40 -5.97 -1.52
N THR A 162 14.09 -5.21 -2.56
CA THR A 162 15.08 -4.44 -3.33
C THR A 162 14.83 -2.95 -3.13
N ILE A 163 15.89 -2.22 -2.78
CA ILE A 163 15.85 -0.76 -2.63
C ILE A 163 16.74 -0.07 -3.67
N TYR A 164 16.26 1.02 -4.26
CA TYR A 164 16.94 1.81 -5.28
C TYR A 164 16.80 3.30 -5.01
N SER A 165 17.92 4.00 -4.75
CA SER A 165 17.92 5.40 -4.29
C SER A 165 16.94 5.63 -3.14
N ALA A 166 16.82 4.65 -2.24
CA ALA A 166 15.81 4.59 -1.20
C ALA A 166 16.44 4.24 0.14
N THR A 167 15.78 4.60 1.23
CA THR A 167 16.22 4.26 2.58
C THR A 167 15.29 3.24 3.19
N ILE A 168 15.84 2.15 3.71
CA ILE A 168 15.13 1.26 4.63
C ILE A 168 15.80 1.35 6.00
N SER A 169 15.01 1.41 7.07
CA SER A 169 15.58 1.51 8.42
C SER A 169 14.82 0.73 9.48
N LYS A 170 15.53 0.40 10.57
CA LYS A 170 15.03 -0.45 11.66
C LYS A 170 14.51 -1.79 11.12
N THR A 171 15.33 -2.42 10.29
CA THR A 171 14.96 -3.65 9.61
C THR A 171 15.35 -4.85 10.46
N ILE A 172 14.45 -5.82 10.61
CA ILE A 172 14.74 -7.13 11.19
C ILE A 172 14.65 -8.17 10.07
N ILE A 173 15.73 -8.91 9.82
CA ILE A 173 15.77 -10.00 8.82
C ILE A 173 15.86 -11.32 9.58
N ASN A 174 14.78 -12.09 9.57
CA ASN A 174 14.69 -13.43 10.16
C ASN A 174 15.07 -14.52 9.14
N ALA A 175 14.70 -14.33 7.87
CA ALA A 175 15.24 -15.00 6.69
C ALA A 175 14.94 -14.14 5.44
N GLY A 176 15.36 -14.59 4.25
CA GLY A 176 15.26 -13.81 3.02
C GLY A 176 16.42 -12.81 2.86
N TYR A 177 16.24 -11.75 2.07
CA TYR A 177 17.30 -10.75 1.87
C TYR A 177 16.77 -9.36 1.51
N VAL A 178 17.61 -8.37 1.79
CA VAL A 178 17.46 -6.98 1.35
C VAL A 178 18.61 -6.65 0.40
N ASN A 179 18.28 -6.40 -0.87
CA ASN A 179 19.22 -5.96 -1.88
C ASN A 179 19.27 -4.43 -1.94
N VAL A 180 20.48 -3.87 -1.80
CA VAL A 180 20.73 -2.43 -1.82
C VAL A 180 21.35 -2.09 -3.17
N ASP A 181 20.52 -1.61 -4.09
CA ASP A 181 20.91 -1.38 -5.47
C ASP A 181 21.17 0.12 -5.71
N ASN A 182 22.43 0.47 -5.96
CA ASN A 182 23.02 1.80 -6.14
C ASN A 182 23.60 2.52 -4.90
N GLU A 183 24.48 3.50 -5.16
CA GLU A 183 25.24 4.23 -4.12
C GLU A 183 24.37 5.16 -3.24
N ALA A 184 23.15 5.51 -3.68
CA ALA A 184 22.23 6.36 -2.93
C ALA A 184 21.27 5.57 -2.04
N ALA A 185 21.23 4.24 -2.19
CA ALA A 185 20.39 3.37 -1.39
C ALA A 185 21.04 3.07 -0.03
N GLN A 186 20.23 3.06 1.04
CA GLN A 186 20.71 2.90 2.41
C GLN A 186 19.86 1.91 3.19
N ALA A 187 20.50 0.98 3.90
CA ALA A 187 19.89 0.08 4.85
C ALA A 187 20.46 0.35 6.26
N ASN A 188 19.67 1.02 7.11
CA ASN A 188 20.14 1.57 8.38
C ASN A 188 19.52 0.82 9.57
N SER A 189 20.30 0.60 10.63
CA SER A 189 19.80 -0.08 11.85
C SER A 189 19.20 -1.47 11.57
N THR A 190 19.89 -2.28 10.77
CA THR A 190 19.47 -3.63 10.41
C THR A 190 19.94 -4.66 11.45
N THR A 191 19.02 -5.49 11.93
CA THR A 191 19.29 -6.68 12.75
C THR A 191 19.07 -7.93 11.90
N ILE A 192 20.05 -8.84 11.85
CA ILE A 192 19.95 -10.11 11.11
C ILE A 192 19.92 -11.24 12.12
N ASN A 193 18.77 -11.92 12.24
CA ASN A 193 18.54 -13.02 13.17
C ASN A 193 18.86 -14.40 12.55
N GLY A 194 18.82 -14.53 11.22
CA GLY A 194 19.11 -15.75 10.47
C GLY A 194 19.17 -15.50 8.96
N GLY A 195 20.17 -16.09 8.30
CA GLY A 195 20.52 -15.87 6.89
C GLY A 195 22.01 -16.10 6.65
#